data_AF-A0A9W8WTR0-F1
#
_entry.id   AF-A0A9W8WTR0-F1
#
_cell.length_a   1.000
_cell.length_b   1.000
_cell.length_c   1.000
_cell.angle_alpha   90.00
_cell.angle_beta   90.00
_cell.angle_gamma   90.00
#
_symmetry.space_group_name_H-M   'P 1'
#
loop_
_entity.id
_entity.type
_entity.pdbx_description
1 polymer ?
#
loop_
_entity_poly.entity_id
_entity_poly.type
_entity_poly.pdbx_seq_one_letter_code
_entity_poly.pdbx_strand_id
1 'polypeptide(L)'
;MSANNAPGVLLIVDLDVPRNGSRVQLVHWVASNVTLGPRVSNSNSTPLVIPNGPVPYLQPSPPVGDIPHNYNVVVFQQPANFSIPAQYSNLTNNRFPFNVSQFVADTGLGQPLAGSYFQVQNLTGTATTTYPPARPPTSTSSGNGTAPPQFEGAAAQLLGDRAIWVGLSAALITGFAAFAL
;
A
#
# COMPACT_ATOMS: atom_id res chain seq x y z
N MET A 1 2.33 -29.50 10.99
CA MET A 1 3.51 -29.53 10.10
C MET A 1 3.50 -28.23 9.31
N SER A 2 4.48 -27.35 9.57
CA SER A 2 4.56 -26.02 8.95
C SER A 2 4.95 -26.16 7.48
N ALA A 3 4.08 -25.75 6.55
CA ALA A 3 4.51 -25.56 5.17
C ALA A 3 5.55 -24.42 5.18
N ASN A 4 6.78 -24.71 4.75
CA ASN A 4 7.80 -23.69 4.53
C ASN A 4 7.33 -22.76 3.42
N ASN A 5 6.55 -21.75 3.76
CA ASN A 5 6.09 -20.77 2.79
C ASN A 5 7.29 -19.90 2.43
N ALA A 6 7.69 -19.89 1.16
CA ALA A 6 8.81 -19.10 0.71
C ALA A 6 8.53 -17.60 0.97
N PRO A 7 9.52 -16.81 1.41
CA PRO A 7 9.29 -15.43 1.81
C PRO A 7 8.75 -14.57 0.66
N GLY A 8 8.11 -13.46 1.01
CA GLY A 8 7.60 -12.47 0.08
C GLY A 8 8.39 -11.17 0.06
N VAL A 9 8.15 -10.39 -0.98
CA VAL A 9 8.55 -8.99 -1.09
C VAL A 9 7.31 -8.12 -1.08
N LEU A 10 7.21 -7.21 -0.11
CA LEU A 10 6.12 -6.25 0.06
C LEU A 10 6.52 -4.89 -0.52
N LEU A 11 5.64 -4.32 -1.34
CA LEU A 11 5.70 -2.95 -1.80
C LEU A 11 4.46 -2.18 -1.33
N ILE A 12 4.64 -0.96 -0.84
CA ILE A 12 3.56 0.04 -0.77
C ILE A 12 3.93 1.20 -1.67
N VAL A 13 3.06 1.55 -2.61
CA VAL A 13 3.30 2.60 -3.62
C VAL A 13 2.09 3.53 -3.70
N ASP A 14 2.33 4.83 -3.54
CA ASP A 14 1.38 5.89 -3.86
C ASP A 14 1.48 6.19 -5.36
N LEU A 15 0.36 6.17 -6.09
CA LEU A 15 0.31 6.42 -7.54
C LEU A 15 -0.02 7.87 -7.91
N ASP A 16 -0.37 8.70 -6.93
CA ASP A 16 -1.05 9.96 -7.15
C ASP A 16 -0.22 11.18 -6.71
N VAL A 17 1.09 11.06 -6.56
CA VAL A 17 1.92 12.20 -6.15
C VAL A 17 1.96 13.28 -7.25
N PRO A 18 1.52 14.51 -6.97
CA PRO A 18 1.49 15.58 -7.97
C PRO A 18 2.90 16.09 -8.27
N ARG A 19 3.29 16.12 -9.56
CA ARG A 19 4.57 16.65 -10.06
C ARG A 19 4.40 17.25 -11.44
N ASN A 20 4.81 18.52 -11.61
CA ASN A 20 4.89 19.19 -12.91
C ASN A 20 3.60 19.05 -13.75
N GLY A 21 2.42 19.18 -13.12
CA GLY A 21 1.14 19.05 -13.81
C GLY A 21 0.69 17.62 -14.11
N SER A 22 1.38 16.60 -13.58
CA SER A 22 1.03 15.19 -13.72
C SER A 22 1.11 14.44 -12.38
N ARG A 23 0.81 13.14 -12.38
CA ARG A 23 0.86 12.25 -11.22
C ARG A 23 2.00 11.25 -11.40
N VAL A 24 2.82 11.03 -10.36
CA VAL A 24 3.94 10.08 -10.37
C VAL A 24 3.84 9.11 -9.20
N GLN A 25 4.59 8.01 -9.28
CA GLN A 25 4.61 7.02 -8.21
C GLN A 25 5.65 7.38 -7.13
N LEU A 26 5.32 7.14 -5.88
CA LEU A 26 6.21 7.24 -4.72
C LEU A 26 6.19 5.93 -3.94
N VAL A 27 7.37 5.37 -3.66
CA VAL A 27 7.48 4.15 -2.84
C VAL A 27 7.44 4.48 -1.35
N HIS A 28 6.42 3.98 -0.66
CA HIS A 28 6.22 4.14 0.79
C HIS A 28 6.92 3.04 1.60
N TRP A 29 6.99 1.82 1.09
CA TRP A 29 7.64 0.70 1.80
C TRP A 29 8.19 -0.31 0.80
N VAL A 30 9.42 -0.79 1.03
CA VAL A 30 9.95 -2.02 0.44
C VAL A 30 10.45 -2.90 1.58
N ALA A 31 9.89 -4.09 1.71
CA ALA A 31 10.35 -5.11 2.66
C ALA A 31 10.54 -6.44 1.95
N SER A 32 11.68 -7.08 2.21
CA SER A 32 11.98 -8.45 1.80
C SER A 32 11.86 -9.38 3.00
N ASN A 33 11.91 -10.69 2.78
CA ASN A 33 11.81 -11.72 3.82
C ASN A 33 10.49 -11.64 4.59
N VAL A 34 9.42 -11.17 3.95
CA VAL A 34 8.08 -11.10 4.55
C VAL A 34 7.53 -12.51 4.68
N THR A 35 7.08 -12.88 5.87
CA THR A 35 6.52 -14.22 6.13
C THR A 35 5.10 -14.12 6.67
N LEU A 36 4.41 -15.25 6.73
CA LEU A 36 3.14 -15.35 7.43
C LEU A 36 3.39 -15.59 8.91
N GLY A 37 2.74 -14.79 9.76
CA GLY A 37 2.71 -14.99 11.19
C GLY A 37 1.80 -16.15 11.61
N PRO A 38 1.66 -16.40 12.92
CA PRO A 38 0.70 -17.37 13.40
C PRO A 38 -0.72 -16.95 13.03
N ARG A 39 -1.55 -17.91 12.58
CA ARG A 39 -2.98 -17.67 12.34
C ARG A 39 -3.62 -17.20 13.65
N VAL A 40 -4.39 -16.11 13.57
CA VAL A 40 -5.15 -15.62 14.73
C VAL A 40 -6.40 -16.49 14.87
N SER A 41 -6.61 -17.11 16.04
CA SER A 41 -7.59 -18.20 16.25
C SER A 41 -9.04 -17.85 15.87
N ASN A 42 -9.40 -16.57 15.87
CA ASN A 42 -10.74 -16.04 15.56
C ASN A 42 -10.82 -15.26 14.23
N SER A 43 -9.78 -15.33 13.39
CA SER A 43 -9.74 -14.64 12.09
C SER A 43 -9.41 -15.61 10.96
N ASN A 44 -10.03 -15.40 9.80
CA ASN A 44 -9.61 -16.06 8.56
C ASN A 44 -8.35 -15.41 7.95
N SER A 45 -7.79 -14.38 8.58
CA SER A 45 -6.58 -13.71 8.12
C SER A 45 -5.35 -14.18 8.88
N THR A 46 -4.25 -14.34 8.15
CA THR A 46 -2.92 -14.58 8.71
C THR A 46 -2.11 -13.30 8.56
N PRO A 47 -1.61 -12.69 9.65
CA PRO A 47 -0.89 -11.43 9.56
C PRO A 47 0.45 -11.63 8.84
N LEU A 48 0.92 -10.59 8.15
CA LEU A 48 2.28 -10.56 7.63
C LEU A 48 3.24 -10.22 8.79
N VAL A 49 4.33 -10.97 8.89
CA VAL A 49 5.50 -10.60 9.69
C VAL A 49 6.47 -9.90 8.74
N ILE A 50 6.65 -8.60 8.98
CA ILE A 50 7.44 -7.74 8.09
C ILE A 50 8.71 -7.34 8.84
N PRO A 51 9.88 -7.85 8.44
CA PRO A 51 11.15 -7.43 9.04
C PRO A 51 11.53 -6.02 8.59
N ASN A 52 12.59 -5.47 9.19
CA ASN A 52 13.18 -4.23 8.70
C ASN A 52 13.60 -4.39 7.24
N GLY A 53 12.96 -3.60 6.38
CA GLY A 53 13.15 -3.64 4.94
C GLY A 53 14.21 -2.65 4.46
N PRO A 54 14.70 -2.82 3.22
CA PRO A 54 15.65 -1.91 2.58
C PRO A 54 15.12 -0.48 2.43
N VAL A 55 13.80 -0.30 2.40
CA VAL A 55 13.15 1.02 2.38
C VAL A 55 12.12 1.04 3.51
N PRO A 56 12.41 1.66 4.67
CA PRO A 56 11.48 1.74 5.79
C PRO A 56 10.13 2.34 5.41
N TYR A 57 9.07 1.97 6.14
CA TYR A 57 7.74 2.53 5.94
C TYR A 57 7.74 4.06 6.11
N LEU A 58 7.21 4.75 5.10
CA LEU A 58 6.89 6.17 5.13
C LEU A 58 5.37 6.30 5.25
N GLN A 59 4.89 7.06 6.22
CA GLN A 59 3.45 7.26 6.39
C GLN A 59 2.83 8.09 5.24
N PRO A 60 1.55 7.85 4.88
CA PRO A 60 0.76 8.72 4.02
C PRO A 60 0.83 10.19 4.44
N SER A 61 1.00 11.08 3.47
CA SER A 61 1.02 12.53 3.69
C SER A 61 0.54 13.29 2.45
N PRO A 62 -0.68 13.01 1.94
CA PRO A 62 -1.18 13.69 0.76
C PRO A 62 -1.34 15.20 1.04
N PRO A 63 -1.13 16.06 0.04
CA PRO A 63 -1.28 17.50 0.22
C PRO A 63 -2.72 17.90 0.57
N VAL A 64 -2.89 19.00 1.33
CA VAL A 64 -4.21 19.54 1.67
C VAL A 64 -4.95 19.94 0.40
N GLY A 65 -6.20 19.49 0.28
CA GLY A 65 -7.08 19.85 -0.83
C GLY A 65 -6.80 19.11 -2.14
N ASP A 66 -5.89 18.13 -2.11
CA ASP A 66 -5.73 17.21 -3.24
C ASP A 66 -6.82 16.13 -3.24
N ILE A 67 -6.88 15.35 -4.32
CA ILE A 67 -7.71 14.14 -4.41
C ILE A 67 -7.27 13.10 -3.37
N PRO A 68 -8.09 12.09 -3.06
CA PRO A 68 -7.61 10.92 -2.32
C PRO A 68 -6.48 10.22 -3.11
N HIS A 69 -5.32 10.03 -2.47
CA HIS A 69 -4.20 9.29 -3.04
C HIS A 69 -4.39 7.78 -2.85
N ASN A 70 -4.07 6.97 -3.86
CA ASN A 70 -4.16 5.50 -3.83
C ASN A 70 -2.83 4.86 -3.41
N TYR A 71 -2.82 4.28 -2.21
CA TYR A 71 -1.70 3.53 -1.67
C TYR A 71 -1.90 2.05 -1.96
N ASN A 72 -1.15 1.53 -2.91
CA ASN A 72 -1.25 0.16 -3.38
C ASN A 72 -0.29 -0.72 -2.61
N VAL A 73 -0.82 -1.74 -1.94
CA VAL A 73 -0.07 -2.75 -1.19
C VAL A 73 0.02 -3.99 -2.07
N VAL A 74 1.23 -4.39 -2.44
CA VAL A 74 1.44 -5.53 -3.34
C VAL A 74 2.50 -6.45 -2.76
N VAL A 75 2.20 -7.74 -2.76
CA VAL A 75 3.12 -8.79 -2.28
C VAL A 75 3.51 -9.68 -3.44
N PHE A 76 4.80 -9.93 -3.60
CA PHE A 76 5.38 -10.83 -4.59
C PHE A 76 6.04 -12.02 -3.90
N GLN A 77 6.18 -13.13 -4.62
CA GLN A 77 7.06 -14.22 -4.19
C GLN A 77 8.51 -13.74 -4.27
N GLN A 78 9.29 -13.90 -3.19
CA GLN A 78 10.71 -13.60 -3.22
C GLN A 78 11.49 -14.74 -3.90
N PRO A 79 12.27 -14.46 -4.96
CA PRO A 79 13.20 -15.42 -5.54
C PRO A 79 14.27 -15.88 -4.54
N ALA A 80 14.79 -17.10 -4.71
CA ALA A 80 15.80 -17.67 -3.80
C ALA A 80 17.08 -16.81 -3.69
N ASN A 81 17.50 -16.20 -4.80
CA ASN A 81 18.66 -15.31 -4.86
C ASN A 81 18.25 -13.84 -5.00
N PHE A 82 17.17 -13.44 -4.34
CA PHE A 82 16.66 -12.07 -4.43
C PHE A 82 17.69 -11.06 -3.91
N SER A 83 17.97 -10.05 -4.73
CA SER A 83 18.75 -8.88 -4.37
C SER A 83 18.14 -7.66 -5.02
N ILE A 84 18.17 -6.53 -4.32
CA ILE A 84 17.76 -5.26 -4.89
C ILE A 84 18.96 -4.66 -5.64
N PRO A 85 18.83 -4.37 -6.95
CA PRO A 85 19.89 -3.75 -7.73
C PRO A 85 20.36 -2.41 -7.14
N ALA A 86 21.65 -2.11 -7.32
CA ALA A 86 22.31 -0.94 -6.72
C ALA A 86 21.66 0.41 -7.10
N GLN A 87 21.00 0.50 -8.27
CA GLN A 87 20.26 1.72 -8.65
C GLN A 87 19.14 2.10 -7.66
N TYR A 88 18.66 1.15 -6.85
CA TYR A 88 17.61 1.36 -5.84
C TYR A 88 18.15 1.58 -4.41
N SER A 89 19.48 1.64 -4.24
CA SER A 89 20.13 1.78 -2.92
C SER A 89 19.74 3.06 -2.17
N ASN A 90 19.37 4.13 -2.88
CA ASN A 90 19.00 5.41 -2.29
C ASN A 90 17.47 5.62 -2.19
N LEU A 91 16.65 4.58 -2.35
CA LEU A 91 15.19 4.72 -2.28
C LEU A 91 14.71 5.24 -0.92
N THR A 92 15.46 5.12 0.17
CA THR A 92 15.07 5.71 1.46
C THR A 92 14.98 7.24 1.40
N ASN A 93 15.87 7.89 0.65
CA ASN A 93 15.92 9.36 0.50
C ASN A 93 15.28 9.86 -0.79
N ASN A 94 15.32 9.07 -1.86
CA ASN A 94 14.78 9.42 -3.18
C ASN A 94 13.68 8.45 -3.62
N ARG A 95 12.47 8.67 -3.09
CA ARG A 95 11.31 7.77 -3.24
C ARG A 95 10.50 7.96 -4.52
N PHE A 96 10.75 9.03 -5.27
CA PHE A 96 10.02 9.37 -6.49
C PHE A 96 10.96 10.03 -7.52
N PRO A 97 10.64 9.95 -8.83
CA PRO A 97 9.61 9.10 -9.41
C PRO A 97 10.01 7.62 -9.30
N PHE A 98 9.14 6.79 -8.73
CA PHE A 98 9.30 5.34 -8.71
C PHE A 98 8.60 4.73 -9.92
N ASN A 99 9.07 3.55 -10.36
CA ASN A 99 8.40 2.78 -11.39
C ASN A 99 8.32 1.33 -10.92
N VAL A 100 7.14 0.93 -10.45
CA VAL A 100 6.91 -0.42 -9.94
C VAL A 100 7.18 -1.50 -11.00
N SER A 101 6.81 -1.27 -12.26
CA SER A 101 7.03 -2.25 -13.34
C SER A 101 8.51 -2.43 -13.62
N GLN A 102 9.29 -1.35 -13.62
CA GLN A 102 10.75 -1.41 -13.78
C GLN A 102 11.40 -2.12 -12.59
N PHE A 103 10.98 -1.79 -11.37
CA PHE A 103 11.50 -2.42 -10.16
C PHE A 103 11.24 -3.94 -10.18
N VAL A 104 10.02 -4.36 -10.53
CA VAL A 104 9.65 -5.78 -10.65
C VAL A 104 10.52 -6.48 -11.69
N ALA A 105 10.70 -5.88 -12.87
CA ALA A 105 11.55 -6.44 -13.92
C ALA A 105 13.03 -6.56 -13.48
N ASP A 106 13.60 -5.49 -12.92
CA ASP A 106 15.01 -5.42 -12.52
C ASP A 106 15.37 -6.38 -11.37
N THR A 107 14.40 -6.65 -10.49
CA THR A 107 14.59 -7.54 -9.33
C THR A 107 14.22 -8.99 -9.64
N GLY A 108 13.73 -9.28 -10.85
CA GLY A 108 13.26 -10.61 -11.24
C GLY A 108 12.01 -11.06 -10.46
N LEU A 109 11.22 -10.11 -9.93
CA LEU A 109 9.94 -10.42 -9.33
C LEU A 109 8.96 -10.87 -10.42
N GLY A 110 8.22 -11.93 -10.13
CA GLY A 110 7.19 -12.47 -11.05
C GLY A 110 5.86 -11.72 -10.93
N GLN A 111 4.77 -12.44 -11.17
CA GLN A 111 3.42 -11.92 -10.93
C GLN A 111 3.19 -11.69 -9.42
N PRO A 112 2.39 -10.67 -9.05
CA PRO A 112 2.02 -10.45 -7.66
C PRO A 112 1.23 -11.65 -7.12
N LEU A 113 1.52 -12.05 -5.88
CA LEU A 113 0.78 -13.09 -5.15
C LEU A 113 -0.55 -12.55 -4.63
N ALA A 114 -0.53 -11.31 -4.15
CA ALA A 114 -1.69 -10.64 -3.58
C ALA A 114 -1.53 -9.12 -3.72
N GLY A 115 -2.67 -8.44 -3.70
CA GLY A 115 -2.70 -6.99 -3.67
C GLY A 115 -3.91 -6.48 -2.91
N SER A 116 -3.77 -5.32 -2.30
CA SER A 116 -4.85 -4.50 -1.77
C SER A 116 -4.49 -3.03 -1.96
N TYR A 117 -5.41 -2.14 -1.64
CA TYR A 117 -5.11 -0.71 -1.62
C TYR A 117 -5.93 -0.03 -0.53
N PHE A 118 -5.52 1.16 -0.17
CA PHE A 118 -6.30 2.09 0.64
C PHE A 118 -6.11 3.50 0.12
N GLN A 119 -7.05 4.38 0.45
CA GLN A 119 -7.01 5.78 0.07
C GLN A 119 -6.80 6.66 1.28
N VAL A 120 -6.01 7.73 1.12
CA VAL A 120 -5.86 8.77 2.13
C VAL A 120 -6.05 10.12 1.47
N GLN A 121 -6.85 10.98 2.10
CA GLN A 121 -7.05 12.35 1.68
C GLN A 121 -6.78 13.29 2.86
N ASN A 122 -6.14 14.41 2.59
CA ASN A 122 -5.92 15.44 3.60
C ASN A 122 -6.95 16.57 3.45
N LEU A 123 -7.90 16.59 4.38
CA LEU A 123 -8.99 17.58 4.47
C LEU A 123 -8.69 18.68 5.50
N THR A 124 -7.47 18.75 6.05
CA THR A 124 -7.11 19.71 7.09
C THR A 124 -6.83 21.09 6.48
N GLY A 125 -7.90 21.86 6.24
CA GLY A 125 -7.82 23.24 5.79
C GLY A 125 -8.30 23.46 4.36
N THR A 126 -8.03 24.67 3.86
CA THR A 126 -8.48 25.11 2.54
C THR A 126 -7.37 24.89 1.51
N ALA A 127 -7.71 24.31 0.36
CA ALA A 127 -6.78 24.17 -0.76
C ALA A 127 -6.21 25.53 -1.17
N THR A 128 -4.89 25.68 -1.14
CA THR A 128 -4.19 26.91 -1.58
C THR A 128 -3.59 26.77 -2.98
N THR A 129 -3.65 25.58 -3.57
CA THR A 129 -3.10 25.28 -4.90
C THR A 129 -4.05 24.35 -5.66
N THR A 130 -3.90 24.32 -6.99
CA THR A 130 -4.61 23.39 -7.85
C THR A 130 -3.71 22.22 -8.18
N TYR A 131 -4.21 21.01 -7.98
CA TYR A 131 -3.52 19.77 -8.30
C TYR A 131 -3.94 19.21 -9.66
N PRO A 132 -3.10 18.39 -10.32
CA PRO A 132 -3.47 17.71 -11.56
C PRO A 132 -4.71 16.82 -11.36
N PRO A 133 -5.44 16.46 -12.43
CA PRO A 133 -6.56 15.54 -12.30
C PRO A 133 -6.12 14.16 -11.80
N ALA A 134 -7.10 13.34 -11.39
CA ALA A 134 -6.87 11.94 -11.08
C ALA A 134 -6.34 11.19 -12.30
N ARG A 135 -5.50 10.17 -12.06
CA ARG A 135 -5.00 9.30 -13.13
C ARG A 135 -6.18 8.53 -13.76
N PRO A 136 -6.18 8.30 -15.09
CA PRO A 136 -7.13 7.38 -15.71
C PRO A 136 -7.02 5.97 -15.08
N PRO A 137 -8.14 5.25 -14.94
CA PRO A 137 -8.10 3.88 -14.44
C PRO A 137 -7.20 3.01 -15.34
N THR A 138 -6.33 2.22 -14.71
CA THR A 138 -5.48 1.27 -15.44
C THR A 138 -6.31 0.02 -15.71
N SER A 139 -6.46 -0.38 -16.97
CA SER A 139 -7.19 -1.60 -17.35
C SER A 139 -6.50 -2.82 -16.73
N THR A 140 -7.13 -3.45 -15.74
CA THR A 140 -6.66 -4.72 -15.18
C THR A 140 -7.17 -5.86 -16.05
N SER A 141 -6.27 -6.71 -16.54
CA SER A 141 -6.66 -7.96 -17.20
C SER A 141 -7.28 -8.91 -16.17
N SER A 142 -8.59 -9.12 -16.23
CA SER A 142 -9.32 -10.29 -15.70
C SER A 142 -8.86 -10.86 -14.35
N GLY A 143 -8.55 -10.01 -13.38
CA GLY A 143 -8.31 -10.45 -12.00
C GLY A 143 -9.64 -10.59 -11.27
N ASN A 144 -9.94 -11.79 -10.75
CA ASN A 144 -11.03 -12.03 -9.80
C ASN A 144 -10.66 -11.40 -8.43
N GLY A 145 -10.57 -10.08 -8.38
CA GLY A 145 -10.29 -9.34 -7.16
C GLY A 145 -11.58 -9.09 -6.38
N THR A 146 -11.75 -9.74 -5.23
CA THR A 146 -12.81 -9.39 -4.26
C THR A 146 -12.38 -8.14 -3.50
N ALA A 147 -13.27 -7.18 -3.31
CA ALA A 147 -13.00 -6.01 -2.49
C ALA A 147 -12.68 -6.45 -1.04
N PRO A 148 -11.58 -5.97 -0.43
CA PRO A 148 -11.29 -6.26 0.98
C PRO A 148 -12.37 -5.64 1.89
N PRO A 149 -12.66 -6.24 3.06
CA PRO A 149 -13.57 -5.66 4.03
C PRO A 149 -13.07 -4.29 4.50
N GLN A 150 -14.00 -3.39 4.82
CA GLN A 150 -13.68 -2.07 5.37
C GLN A 150 -12.91 -2.23 6.70
N PHE A 151 -11.75 -1.60 6.79
CA PHE A 151 -10.94 -1.55 8.01
C PHE A 151 -10.79 -0.08 8.40
N GLU A 152 -11.44 0.34 9.49
CA GLU A 152 -11.39 1.71 10.03
C GLU A 152 -9.99 2.14 10.51
N GLY A 153 -9.00 1.25 10.46
CA GLY A 153 -7.66 1.49 10.99
C GLY A 153 -7.60 1.30 12.51
N ALA A 154 -6.40 1.04 13.04
CA ALA A 154 -6.17 0.94 14.49
C ALA A 154 -6.31 2.29 15.22
N ALA A 155 -6.42 3.41 14.49
CA ALA A 155 -6.67 4.73 15.08
C ALA A 155 -8.03 4.77 15.81
N ALA A 156 -9.03 4.01 15.34
CA ALA A 156 -10.31 3.88 16.02
C ALA A 156 -10.23 3.03 17.31
N GLN A 157 -9.31 2.05 17.37
CA GLN A 157 -9.17 1.19 18.56
C GLN A 157 -8.45 1.88 19.72
N LEU A 158 -7.70 2.95 19.48
CA LEU A 158 -7.09 3.77 20.52
C LEU A 158 -8.08 4.77 21.16
N LEU A 159 -9.36 4.76 20.76
CA LEU A 159 -10.43 5.59 21.32
C LEU A 159 -11.28 4.86 22.38
N GLY A 160 -11.00 3.58 22.66
CA GLY A 160 -11.76 2.77 23.62
C GLY A 160 -11.53 3.11 25.09
N ASP A 161 -10.37 3.68 25.45
CA ASP A 161 -9.99 3.82 26.87
C ASP A 161 -9.85 5.26 27.39
N ARG A 162 -9.95 6.30 26.54
CA ARG A 162 -9.91 7.70 27.00
C ARG A 162 -10.76 8.61 26.11
N ALA A 163 -11.86 9.12 26.67
CA ALA A 163 -12.69 10.15 26.05
C ALA A 163 -11.88 11.44 25.83
N ILE A 164 -11.43 11.66 24.60
CA ILE A 164 -10.96 12.96 24.11
C ILE A 164 -11.64 13.16 22.75
N TRP A 165 -12.32 14.30 22.61
CA TRP A 165 -12.93 14.74 21.36
C TRP A 165 -11.89 14.86 20.25
N VAL A 166 -11.83 13.86 19.37
CA VAL A 166 -11.12 13.95 18.09
C VAL A 166 -12.19 14.02 17.00
N GLY A 167 -12.15 15.10 16.22
CA GLY A 167 -13.11 15.39 15.16
C GLY A 167 -13.25 14.20 14.21
N LEU A 168 -14.49 13.76 14.02
CA LEU A 168 -14.90 12.72 13.10
C LEU A 168 -14.43 13.06 11.67
N SER A 169 -13.32 12.47 11.23
CA SER A 169 -13.03 12.34 9.80
C SER A 169 -13.86 11.18 9.26
N ALA A 170 -15.05 11.51 8.75
CA ALA A 170 -15.92 10.55 8.09
C ALA A 170 -15.24 10.02 6.82
N ALA A 171 -14.73 8.79 6.89
CA ALA A 171 -14.40 8.01 5.70
C ALA A 171 -15.72 7.55 5.07
N LEU A 172 -16.20 8.28 4.06
CA LEU A 172 -17.34 7.83 3.27
C LEU A 172 -16.83 6.82 2.23
N ILE A 173 -17.08 5.53 2.42
CA ILE A 173 -16.68 4.49 1.47
C ILE A 173 -17.93 3.77 0.96
N THR A 174 -18.28 4.06 -0.30
CA THR A 174 -19.30 3.35 -1.07
C THR A 174 -18.77 1.96 -1.45
N GLY A 175 -19.51 0.91 -1.10
CA GLY A 175 -19.15 -0.49 -1.36
C GLY A 175 -19.92 -1.10 -2.52
N PHE A 176 -19.51 -2.30 -2.94
CA PHE A 176 -20.37 -3.35 -3.51
C PHE A 176 -19.70 -4.72 -3.27
N ALA A 177 -20.50 -5.74 -2.93
CA ALA A 177 -20.08 -7.10 -2.62
C ALA A 177 -20.52 -8.07 -3.72
N ALA A 178 -19.79 -9.19 -3.87
CA ALA A 178 -20.37 -10.47 -4.29
C ALA A 178 -19.47 -11.65 -3.86
N PHE A 179 -20.12 -12.68 -3.30
CA PHE A 179 -19.56 -13.97 -2.90
C PHE A 179 -19.85 -15.05 -3.97
N ALA A 180 -19.09 -16.14 -3.84
CA ALA A 180 -19.34 -17.53 -4.30
C ALA A 180 -18.99 -17.90 -5.76
N LEU A 181 -18.08 -18.88 -5.90
CA LEU A 181 -18.40 -20.32 -5.95
C LEU A 181 -17.22 -21.14 -5.40
#